data_AF-A0A800N7H2-F1
#
_entry.id   AF-A0A800N7H2-F1
#
_cell.length_a   1.000
_cell.length_b   1.000
_cell.length_c   1.000
_cell.angle_alpha   90.00
_cell.angle_beta   90.00
_cell.angle_gamma   90.00
#
_symmetry.space_group_name_H-M   'P 1'
#
loop_
_entity.id
_entity.type
_entity.pdbx_description
1 polymer ?
#
loop_
_entity_poly.entity_id
_entity_poly.type
_entity_poly.pdbx_seq_one_letter_code
_entity_poly.pdbx_strand_id
1 'polypeptide(L)'
;TPRREIGPTTLEKLATYANQRQISLFSACFEMGLSQHLKERPIRRLTNFCEWVVDTGDRMERGDSFGVINEFIETIDYKTWLQDNSKNEQSAERKLKNVYDLINWLKKIAEGDEDGEKSISETIAKIMLLDILDRNQDEETGENVSLMTLHAAKGLEFPHVFLIGFEEDIIPHKNSVEDEAIEEERRLAYVGITRAQKTLTLSYCSHRSRYGELISCEPSRFLDELPEEDLEWANAPQKPEVQKERGKAHLAQLKNMLS
;
A
#
# COMPACT_ATOMS: atom_id res chain seq x y z
N THR A 1 15.85 -12.27 2.25
CA THR A 1 15.63 -12.59 0.83
C THR A 1 16.01 -14.04 0.57
N PRO A 2 15.43 -14.68 -0.45
CA PRO A 2 15.74 -16.06 -0.83
C PRO A 2 17.24 -16.29 -0.99
N ARG A 3 17.76 -17.43 -0.48
CA ARG A 3 19.20 -17.72 -0.51
C ARG A 3 19.64 -18.08 -1.93
N ARG A 4 20.73 -17.45 -2.41
CA ARG A 4 21.32 -17.69 -3.74
C ARG A 4 22.68 -18.40 -3.70
N GLU A 5 23.02 -19.02 -2.56
CA GLU A 5 24.35 -19.59 -2.28
C GLU A 5 25.51 -18.59 -2.40
N ILE A 6 25.23 -17.28 -2.38
CA ILE A 6 26.25 -16.22 -2.32
C ILE A 6 26.42 -15.84 -0.85
N GLY A 7 27.52 -16.32 -0.25
CA GLY A 7 27.79 -16.14 1.17
C GLY A 7 28.48 -14.80 1.51
N PRO A 8 28.49 -14.42 2.81
CA PRO A 8 29.09 -13.15 3.25
C PRO A 8 30.57 -13.01 2.89
N THR A 9 31.34 -14.10 2.99
CA THR A 9 32.77 -14.12 2.61
C THR A 9 32.99 -13.91 1.11
N THR A 10 32.03 -14.31 0.27
CA THR A 10 32.08 -14.06 -1.18
C THR A 10 31.82 -12.59 -1.47
N LEU A 11 30.80 -12.01 -0.81
CA LEU A 11 30.47 -10.59 -0.93
C LEU A 11 31.57 -9.68 -0.42
N GLU A 12 32.22 -10.01 0.70
CA GLU A 12 33.34 -9.24 1.24
C GLU A 12 34.53 -9.18 0.28
N LYS A 13 34.89 -10.33 -0.32
CA LYS A 13 35.97 -10.41 -1.31
C LYS A 13 35.62 -9.69 -2.62
N LEU A 14 34.38 -9.83 -3.09
CA LEU A 14 33.87 -9.06 -4.24
C LEU A 14 33.93 -7.57 -3.96
N ALA A 15 33.51 -7.12 -2.78
CA ALA A 15 33.55 -5.71 -2.38
C ALA A 15 34.97 -5.17 -2.28
N THR A 16 35.90 -5.96 -1.72
CA THR A 16 37.31 -5.59 -1.68
C THR A 16 37.88 -5.40 -3.09
N TYR A 17 37.60 -6.32 -4.00
CA TYR A 17 38.03 -6.23 -5.39
C TYR A 17 37.39 -5.05 -6.12
N ALA A 18 36.07 -4.87 -6.00
CA ALA A 18 35.34 -3.76 -6.62
C ALA A 18 35.86 -2.40 -6.14
N ASN A 19 36.16 -2.26 -4.85
CA ASN A 19 36.75 -1.05 -4.27
C ASN A 19 38.17 -0.79 -4.79
N GLN A 20 39.01 -1.82 -4.94
CA GLN A 20 40.35 -1.68 -5.53
C GLN A 20 40.26 -1.20 -6.99
N ARG A 21 39.25 -1.64 -7.71
CA ARG A 21 39.00 -1.30 -9.12
C ARG A 21 38.20 0.00 -9.30
N GLN A 22 37.64 0.55 -8.21
CA GLN A 22 36.74 1.72 -8.22
C GLN A 22 35.53 1.53 -9.16
N ILE A 23 34.94 0.33 -9.13
CA ILE A 23 33.76 -0.03 -9.92
C ILE A 23 32.65 -0.57 -9.01
N SER A 24 31.43 -0.66 -9.53
CA SER A 24 30.32 -1.26 -8.80
C SER A 24 30.55 -2.77 -8.55
N LEU A 25 29.92 -3.32 -7.51
CA LEU A 25 29.92 -4.77 -7.24
C LEU A 25 29.41 -5.55 -8.45
N PHE A 26 28.42 -5.01 -9.17
CA PHE A 26 27.83 -5.64 -10.34
C PHE A 26 28.83 -5.72 -11.50
N SER A 27 29.50 -4.61 -11.83
CA SER A 27 30.53 -4.58 -12.86
C SER A 27 31.71 -5.50 -12.53
N ALA A 28 32.10 -5.57 -11.25
CA ALA A 28 33.16 -6.43 -10.77
C ALA A 28 32.90 -7.93 -11.00
N CYS A 29 31.63 -8.37 -11.02
CA CYS A 29 31.25 -9.76 -11.31
C CYS A 29 31.64 -10.22 -12.73
N PHE A 30 31.85 -9.29 -13.67
CA PHE A 30 32.19 -9.58 -15.07
C PHE A 30 33.67 -9.38 -15.38
N GLU A 31 34.49 -8.92 -14.43
CA GLU A 31 35.92 -8.73 -14.67
C GLU A 31 36.71 -10.03 -14.47
N MET A 32 37.61 -10.32 -15.42
CA MET A 32 38.49 -11.49 -15.35
C MET A 32 39.36 -11.51 -14.08
N GLY A 33 39.72 -10.33 -13.54
CA GLY A 33 40.55 -10.20 -12.35
C GLY A 33 39.91 -10.74 -11.07
N LEU A 34 38.57 -10.91 -11.03
CA LEU A 34 37.88 -11.49 -9.89
C LEU A 34 38.36 -12.92 -9.56
N SER A 35 38.83 -13.66 -10.58
CA SER A 35 39.44 -14.99 -10.46
C SER A 35 40.66 -15.06 -9.56
N GLN A 36 41.33 -13.94 -9.30
CA GLN A 36 42.46 -13.87 -8.37
C GLN A 36 42.02 -13.80 -6.91
N HIS A 37 40.77 -13.41 -6.64
CA HIS A 37 40.24 -13.19 -5.29
C HIS A 37 39.27 -14.28 -4.85
N LEU A 38 38.56 -14.89 -5.81
CA LEU A 38 37.55 -15.91 -5.57
C LEU A 38 37.86 -17.21 -6.32
N LYS A 39 37.41 -18.34 -5.76
CA LYS A 39 37.44 -19.62 -6.46
C LYS A 39 36.36 -19.68 -7.53
N GLU A 40 36.48 -20.63 -8.45
CA GLU A 40 35.58 -20.80 -9.60
C GLU A 40 34.10 -20.92 -9.22
N ARG A 41 33.76 -21.69 -8.18
CA ARG A 41 32.35 -21.90 -7.77
C ARG A 41 31.64 -20.58 -7.35
N PRO A 42 32.17 -19.77 -6.42
CA PRO A 42 31.61 -18.46 -6.11
C PRO A 42 31.50 -17.53 -7.32
N ILE A 43 32.50 -17.52 -8.22
CA ILE A 43 32.48 -16.70 -9.44
C ILE A 43 31.32 -17.11 -10.32
N ARG A 44 31.18 -18.41 -10.63
CA ARG A 44 30.08 -18.91 -11.44
C ARG A 44 28.71 -18.56 -10.83
N ARG A 45 28.56 -18.63 -9.50
CA ARG A 45 27.31 -18.22 -8.83
C ARG A 45 27.03 -16.72 -8.99
N LEU A 46 28.04 -15.87 -8.85
CA LEU A 46 27.93 -14.42 -9.07
C LEU A 46 27.59 -14.10 -10.52
N THR A 47 28.33 -14.67 -11.49
CA THR A 47 28.10 -14.46 -12.91
C THR A 47 26.70 -14.89 -13.31
N ASN A 48 26.28 -16.11 -12.95
CA ASN A 48 24.92 -16.59 -13.24
C ASN A 48 23.84 -15.67 -12.64
N PHE A 49 24.06 -15.14 -11.43
CA PHE A 49 23.12 -14.21 -10.80
C PHE A 49 23.06 -12.88 -11.57
N CYS A 50 24.20 -12.31 -11.93
CA CYS A 50 24.26 -11.05 -12.66
C CYS A 50 23.69 -11.18 -14.08
N GLU A 51 24.01 -12.25 -14.80
CA GLU A 51 23.44 -12.55 -16.13
C GLU A 51 21.92 -12.68 -16.06
N TRP A 52 21.39 -13.38 -15.06
CA TRP A 52 19.95 -13.50 -14.86
C TRP A 52 19.28 -12.15 -14.54
N VAL A 53 19.95 -11.26 -13.80
CA VAL A 53 19.47 -9.89 -13.54
C VAL A 53 19.43 -9.07 -14.82
N VAL A 54 20.49 -9.14 -15.66
CA VAL A 54 20.50 -8.46 -16.97
C VAL A 54 19.39 -8.98 -17.87
N ASP A 55 19.29 -10.30 -18.02
CA ASP A 55 18.27 -10.94 -18.86
C ASP A 55 16.86 -10.60 -18.41
N THR A 56 16.60 -10.59 -17.10
CA THR A 56 15.31 -10.15 -16.56
C THR A 56 15.00 -8.70 -16.92
N GLY A 57 15.98 -7.79 -16.79
CA GLY A 57 15.82 -6.38 -17.19
C GLY A 57 15.51 -6.23 -18.69
N ASP A 58 16.28 -6.90 -19.55
CA ASP A 58 16.07 -6.89 -21.01
C ASP A 58 14.68 -7.44 -21.38
N ARG A 59 14.22 -8.50 -20.70
CA ARG A 59 12.87 -9.05 -20.92
C ARG A 59 11.77 -8.10 -20.47
N MET A 60 11.97 -7.36 -19.38
CA MET A 60 11.01 -6.34 -18.92
C MET A 60 10.87 -5.20 -19.93
N GLU A 61 11.96 -4.77 -20.57
CA GLU A 61 11.91 -3.70 -21.59
C GLU A 61 11.29 -4.15 -22.92
N ARG A 62 11.51 -5.40 -23.33
CA ARG A 62 11.12 -5.90 -24.66
C ARG A 62 9.77 -6.64 -24.70
N GLY A 63 9.26 -7.06 -23.54
CA GLY A 63 8.10 -7.91 -23.43
C GLY A 63 7.05 -7.37 -22.47
N ASP A 64 6.18 -8.26 -21.99
CA ASP A 64 5.23 -7.94 -20.92
C ASP A 64 5.98 -7.74 -19.60
N SER A 65 6.30 -6.48 -19.34
CA SER A 65 6.89 -5.95 -18.11
C SER A 65 6.29 -6.58 -16.84
N PHE A 66 4.95 -6.66 -16.73
CA PHE A 66 4.28 -7.17 -15.53
C PHE A 66 4.27 -8.70 -15.49
N GLY A 67 4.18 -9.37 -16.64
CA GLY A 67 4.39 -10.81 -16.77
C GLY A 67 5.77 -11.22 -16.26
N VAL A 68 6.82 -10.50 -16.66
CA VAL A 68 8.20 -10.77 -16.23
C VAL A 68 8.41 -10.51 -14.74
N ILE A 69 7.79 -9.48 -14.14
CA ILE A 69 7.81 -9.30 -12.68
C ILE A 69 7.20 -10.50 -11.97
N ASN A 70 6.04 -10.99 -12.41
CA ASN A 70 5.39 -12.13 -11.78
C ASN A 70 6.27 -13.39 -11.86
N GLU A 71 6.83 -13.67 -13.04
CA GLU A 71 7.80 -14.75 -13.24
C GLU A 71 9.04 -14.59 -12.33
N PHE A 72 9.53 -13.37 -12.15
CA PHE A 72 10.65 -13.07 -11.26
C PHE A 72 10.34 -13.45 -9.81
N ILE A 73 9.16 -13.09 -9.29
CA ILE A 73 8.72 -13.42 -7.93
C ILE A 73 8.64 -14.94 -7.70
N GLU A 74 8.16 -15.67 -8.70
CA GLU A 74 8.13 -17.14 -8.68
C GLU A 74 9.53 -17.75 -8.77
N THR A 75 10.38 -17.25 -9.68
CA THR A 75 11.74 -17.73 -9.92
C THR A 75 12.67 -17.49 -8.72
N ILE A 76 12.42 -16.43 -7.94
CA ILE A 76 13.15 -16.21 -6.69
C ILE A 76 12.61 -17.06 -5.54
N ASP A 77 11.50 -17.76 -5.75
CA ASP A 77 10.79 -18.54 -4.73
C ASP A 77 10.46 -17.68 -3.49
N TYR A 78 9.95 -16.47 -3.74
CA TYR A 78 9.66 -15.51 -2.67
C TYR A 78 8.58 -16.02 -1.72
N LYS A 79 7.62 -16.79 -2.25
CA LYS A 79 6.53 -17.41 -1.48
C LYS A 79 7.09 -18.32 -0.39
N THR A 80 7.90 -19.31 -0.76
CA THR A 80 8.51 -20.24 0.19
C THR A 80 9.39 -19.48 1.19
N TRP A 81 10.16 -18.49 0.70
CA TRP A 81 10.94 -17.64 1.59
C TRP A 81 10.08 -16.88 2.61
N LEU A 82 8.92 -16.36 2.22
CA LEU A 82 7.99 -15.69 3.14
C LEU A 82 7.38 -16.67 4.15
N GLN A 83 7.06 -17.90 3.74
CA GLN A 83 6.56 -18.95 4.63
C GLN A 83 7.60 -19.28 5.71
N ASP A 84 8.85 -19.50 5.31
CA ASP A 84 9.96 -19.82 6.21
C ASP A 84 10.33 -18.68 7.16
N ASN A 85 10.04 -17.42 6.79
CA ASN A 85 10.47 -16.21 7.51
C ASN A 85 9.30 -15.42 8.12
N SER A 86 8.12 -16.03 8.25
CA SER A 86 6.96 -15.42 8.90
C SER A 86 6.57 -16.20 10.14
N LYS A 87 5.83 -15.54 11.05
CA LYS A 87 5.42 -16.14 12.33
C LYS A 87 4.48 -17.33 12.13
N ASN A 88 3.65 -17.28 11.10
CA ASN A 88 2.66 -18.28 10.73
C ASN A 88 2.29 -18.10 9.24
N GLU A 89 1.54 -19.07 8.71
CA GLU A 89 1.12 -19.11 7.30
C GLU A 89 0.30 -17.87 6.91
N GLN A 90 -0.68 -17.49 7.74
CA GLN A 90 -1.52 -16.32 7.49
C GLN A 90 -0.72 -15.02 7.36
N SER A 91 0.36 -14.87 8.15
CA SER A 91 1.27 -13.71 8.04
C SER A 91 2.07 -13.74 6.74
N ALA A 92 2.52 -14.92 6.29
CA ALA A 92 3.23 -15.09 5.02
C ALA A 92 2.31 -14.76 3.85
N GLU A 93 1.09 -15.32 3.85
CA GLU A 93 0.06 -15.06 2.85
C GLU A 93 -0.23 -13.56 2.76
N ARG A 94 -0.48 -12.89 3.89
CA ARG A 94 -0.74 -11.44 3.91
C ARG A 94 0.41 -10.63 3.29
N LYS A 95 1.66 -10.97 3.62
CA LYS A 95 2.84 -10.28 3.05
C LYS A 95 2.96 -10.50 1.55
N LEU A 96 2.80 -11.76 1.10
CA LEU A 96 2.84 -12.09 -0.33
C LEU A 96 1.75 -11.33 -1.09
N LYS A 97 0.57 -11.25 -0.49
CA LYS A 97 -0.55 -10.51 -1.04
C LYS A 97 -0.27 -9.02 -1.20
N ASN A 98 0.40 -8.40 -0.22
CA ASN A 98 0.81 -7.00 -0.33
C ASN A 98 1.78 -6.78 -1.50
N VAL A 99 2.63 -7.77 -1.82
CA VAL A 99 3.53 -7.70 -2.99
C VAL A 99 2.72 -7.69 -4.28
N TYR A 100 1.75 -8.60 -4.43
CA TYR A 100 0.89 -8.62 -5.62
C TYR A 100 -0.02 -7.39 -5.72
N ASP A 101 -0.50 -6.86 -4.59
CA ASP A 101 -1.26 -5.60 -4.56
C ASP A 101 -0.43 -4.44 -5.10
N LEU A 102 0.85 -4.35 -4.73
CA LEU A 102 1.79 -3.35 -5.27
C LEU A 102 2.00 -3.53 -6.78
N ILE A 103 2.19 -4.75 -7.26
CA ILE A 103 2.37 -5.04 -8.69
C ILE A 103 1.13 -4.64 -9.48
N ASN A 104 -0.07 -5.00 -8.98
CA ASN A 104 -1.34 -4.65 -9.62
C ASN A 104 -1.59 -3.14 -9.61
N TRP A 105 -1.21 -2.45 -8.54
CA TRP A 105 -1.30 -1.00 -8.47
C TRP A 105 -0.37 -0.32 -9.50
N LEU A 106 0.88 -0.78 -9.61
CA LEU A 106 1.82 -0.31 -10.63
C LEU A 106 1.27 -0.54 -12.04
N LYS A 107 0.65 -1.70 -12.28
CA LYS A 107 0.02 -2.02 -13.57
C LYS A 107 -1.08 -1.03 -13.94
N LYS A 108 -1.97 -0.71 -13.00
CA LYS A 108 -3.03 0.28 -13.22
C LYS A 108 -2.48 1.68 -13.54
N ILE A 109 -1.38 2.08 -12.91
CA ILE A 109 -0.75 3.38 -13.21
C ILE A 109 -0.14 3.38 -14.61
N ALA A 110 0.50 2.28 -15.00
CA ALA A 110 1.12 2.12 -16.31
C ALA A 110 0.08 2.08 -17.46
N GLU A 111 -1.08 1.45 -17.22
CA GLU A 111 -2.19 1.34 -18.18
C GLU A 111 -3.08 2.59 -18.24
N GLY A 112 -3.16 3.36 -17.16
CA GLY A 112 -4.12 4.47 -17.00
C GLY A 112 -3.69 5.82 -17.57
N ASP A 113 -2.55 5.90 -18.27
CA ASP A 113 -2.06 7.15 -18.88
C ASP A 113 -2.56 7.30 -20.32
N GLU A 114 -3.06 8.50 -20.67
CA GLU A 114 -3.55 8.81 -22.03
C GLU A 114 -2.45 8.76 -23.10
N ASP A 115 -1.18 8.79 -22.69
CA ASP A 115 0.01 8.73 -23.55
C ASP A 115 0.40 7.31 -24.01
N GLY A 116 -0.38 6.28 -23.67
CA GLY A 116 -0.10 4.87 -23.99
C GLY A 116 0.57 4.10 -22.85
N GLU A 117 0.80 2.79 -23.06
CA GLU A 117 1.45 1.92 -22.06
C GLU A 117 2.86 2.41 -21.73
N LYS A 118 3.07 2.80 -20.47
CA LYS A 118 4.39 3.22 -19.98
C LYS A 118 5.20 2.03 -19.50
N SER A 119 6.51 2.11 -19.68
CA SER A 119 7.43 1.16 -19.06
C SER A 119 7.36 1.24 -17.53
N ILE A 120 7.74 0.17 -16.85
CA ILE A 120 7.84 0.16 -15.39
C ILE A 120 8.81 1.24 -14.89
N SER A 121 9.94 1.45 -15.58
CA SER A 121 10.91 2.47 -15.20
C SER A 121 10.32 3.88 -15.24
N GLU A 122 9.52 4.21 -16.25
CA GLU A 122 8.81 5.49 -16.34
C GLU A 122 7.74 5.63 -15.26
N THR A 123 7.00 4.54 -14.99
CA THR A 123 5.99 4.49 -13.94
C THR A 123 6.62 4.76 -12.57
N ILE A 124 7.73 4.10 -12.25
CA ILE A 124 8.49 4.32 -11.00
C ILE A 124 9.02 5.75 -10.94
N ALA A 125 9.59 6.28 -12.03
CA ALA A 125 10.08 7.65 -12.06
C ALA A 125 8.98 8.67 -11.79
N LYS A 126 7.78 8.49 -12.39
CA LYS A 126 6.60 9.32 -12.14
C LYS A 126 6.19 9.28 -10.66
N ILE A 127 6.14 8.10 -10.06
CA ILE A 127 5.79 7.94 -8.63
C ILE A 127 6.80 8.65 -7.72
N MET A 128 8.11 8.47 -7.99
CA MET A 128 9.16 9.14 -7.22
C MET A 128 9.08 10.66 -7.31
N LEU A 129 8.75 11.19 -8.49
CA LEU A 129 8.52 12.63 -8.68
C LEU A 129 7.30 13.13 -7.90
N LEU A 130 6.19 12.38 -7.90
CA LEU A 130 5.01 12.72 -7.10
C LEU A 130 5.32 12.73 -5.61
N ASP A 131 6.03 11.71 -5.09
CA ASP A 131 6.46 11.64 -3.67
C ASP A 131 7.38 12.81 -3.27
N ILE A 132 8.29 13.24 -4.16
CA ILE A 132 9.13 14.43 -3.91
C ILE A 132 8.30 15.70 -3.87
N LEU A 133 7.33 15.86 -4.76
CA LEU A 133 6.44 17.03 -4.79
C LEU A 133 5.56 17.08 -3.54
N ASP A 134 5.04 15.94 -3.09
CA ASP A 134 4.19 15.82 -1.90
C ASP A 134 4.96 16.21 -0.63
N ARG A 135 6.18 15.69 -0.45
CA ARG A 135 7.05 16.01 0.71
C ARG A 135 7.44 17.48 0.79
N ASN A 136 7.65 18.13 -0.37
CA ASN A 136 7.98 19.55 -0.41
C ASN A 136 6.76 20.44 -0.08
N GLN A 137 5.53 19.95 -0.25
CA GLN A 137 4.32 20.68 0.13
C GLN A 137 4.01 20.55 1.63
N ASP A 138 4.34 19.40 2.26
CA ASP A 138 4.16 19.17 3.69
C ASP A 138 4.96 20.16 4.58
N GLU A 139 6.07 20.72 4.10
CA GLU A 139 6.90 21.65 4.88
C GLU A 139 6.40 23.11 4.84
N GLU A 140 5.59 23.52 3.85
CA GLU A 140 5.21 24.92 3.63
C GLU A 140 3.82 25.32 4.13
N THR A 141 2.87 24.38 4.24
CA THR A 141 1.48 24.70 4.61
C THR A 141 0.95 23.69 5.62
N GLY A 142 0.82 24.07 6.90
CA GLY A 142 0.24 23.23 7.96
C GLY A 142 -1.28 22.94 7.81
N GLU A 143 -1.81 22.94 6.58
CA GLU A 143 -3.23 22.78 6.23
C GLU A 143 -3.50 21.46 5.51
N ASN A 144 -3.02 20.35 6.06
CA ASN A 144 -3.15 19.03 5.43
C ASN A 144 -4.29 18.21 6.07
N VAL A 145 -4.88 17.30 5.29
CA VAL A 145 -5.85 16.33 5.78
C VAL A 145 -5.12 15.14 6.41
N SER A 146 -5.33 14.91 7.70
CA SER A 146 -4.71 13.80 8.41
C SER A 146 -5.40 12.47 8.12
N LEU A 147 -4.70 11.56 7.42
CA LEU A 147 -5.15 10.17 7.23
C LEU A 147 -4.46 9.26 8.24
N MET A 148 -5.25 8.51 9.01
CA MET A 148 -4.72 7.59 10.03
C MET A 148 -5.68 6.43 10.29
N THR A 149 -5.18 5.39 10.95
CA THR A 149 -6.02 4.27 11.42
C THR A 149 -6.76 4.64 12.70
N LEU A 150 -7.89 3.98 12.99
CA LEU A 150 -8.65 4.18 14.23
C LEU A 150 -7.79 4.02 15.50
N HIS A 151 -6.86 3.06 15.49
CA HIS A 151 -5.93 2.82 16.58
C HIS A 151 -4.99 4.01 16.81
N ALA A 152 -4.49 4.61 15.72
CA ALA A 152 -3.59 5.77 15.78
C ALA A 152 -4.31 7.05 16.22
N ALA A 153 -5.64 7.13 16.05
CA ALA A 153 -6.43 8.28 16.44
C ALA A 153 -6.70 8.38 17.96
N LYS A 154 -6.34 7.36 18.75
CA LYS A 154 -6.60 7.32 20.18
C LYS A 154 -5.92 8.50 20.91
N GLY A 155 -6.73 9.31 21.60
CA GLY A 155 -6.25 10.49 22.34
C GLY A 155 -6.12 11.75 21.49
N LEU A 156 -6.43 11.69 20.19
CA LEU A 156 -6.54 12.85 19.32
C LEU A 156 -8.01 13.27 19.17
N GLU A 157 -8.24 14.52 18.76
CA GLU A 157 -9.57 15.03 18.44
C GLU A 157 -9.47 15.98 17.26
N PHE A 158 -10.49 15.97 16.40
CA PHE A 158 -10.54 16.77 15.18
C PHE A 158 -11.90 17.45 15.04
N PRO A 159 -11.97 18.69 14.51
CA PRO A 159 -13.23 19.36 14.24
C PRO A 159 -14.17 18.53 13.35
N HIS A 160 -13.62 17.91 12.31
CA HIS A 160 -14.38 17.16 11.31
C HIS A 160 -13.69 15.80 11.11
N VAL A 161 -14.46 14.71 11.21
CA VAL A 161 -13.94 13.34 11.07
C VAL A 161 -14.74 12.58 10.01
N PHE A 162 -14.02 11.89 9.13
CA PHE A 162 -14.59 10.95 8.17
C PHE A 162 -14.16 9.53 8.57
N LEU A 163 -15.11 8.70 8.99
CA LEU A 163 -14.88 7.27 9.13
C LEU A 163 -15.31 6.56 7.85
N ILE A 164 -14.32 6.16 7.08
CA ILE A 164 -14.50 5.52 5.78
C ILE A 164 -14.45 3.99 5.91
N GLY A 165 -15.21 3.30 5.08
CA GLY A 165 -15.27 1.83 5.09
C GLY A 165 -15.99 1.30 6.34
N PHE A 166 -17.06 1.97 6.74
CA PHE A 166 -17.92 1.56 7.86
C PHE A 166 -18.83 0.39 7.44
N GLU A 167 -18.19 -0.74 7.14
CA GLU A 167 -18.71 -1.93 6.48
C GLU A 167 -18.53 -3.16 7.38
N GLU A 168 -19.38 -4.17 7.22
CA GLU A 168 -19.11 -5.51 7.75
C GLU A 168 -17.77 -6.03 7.21
N ASP A 169 -17.11 -6.90 8.00
CA ASP A 169 -15.75 -7.42 7.76
C ASP A 169 -14.61 -6.38 7.79
N ILE A 170 -14.89 -5.08 7.82
CA ILE A 170 -13.91 -3.99 8.03
C ILE A 170 -14.03 -3.41 9.44
N ILE A 171 -15.24 -3.01 9.85
CA ILE A 171 -15.57 -2.61 11.20
C ILE A 171 -16.99 -3.09 11.53
N PRO A 172 -17.16 -4.24 12.20
CA PRO A 172 -16.11 -5.04 12.84
C PRO A 172 -15.20 -5.77 11.85
N HIS A 173 -13.90 -5.85 12.17
CA HIS A 173 -12.96 -6.62 11.34
C HIS A 173 -13.35 -8.12 11.32
N LYS A 174 -13.29 -8.76 10.13
CA LYS A 174 -13.69 -10.15 9.91
C LYS A 174 -13.21 -11.15 10.97
N ASN A 175 -11.91 -11.11 11.29
CA ASN A 175 -11.34 -12.01 12.31
C ASN A 175 -12.01 -11.84 13.68
N SER A 176 -12.35 -10.61 14.07
CA SER A 176 -13.00 -10.31 15.35
C SER A 176 -14.46 -10.81 15.35
N VAL A 177 -15.11 -10.91 14.19
CA VAL A 177 -16.43 -11.55 14.06
C VAL A 177 -16.31 -13.06 14.25
N GLU A 178 -15.30 -13.69 13.65
CA GLU A 178 -15.04 -15.13 13.75
C GLU A 178 -14.63 -15.56 15.16
N ASP A 179 -13.84 -14.73 15.85
CA ASP A 179 -13.35 -14.97 17.21
C ASP A 179 -14.33 -14.50 18.31
N GLU A 180 -15.58 -14.14 17.96
CA GLU A 180 -16.59 -13.59 18.87
C GLU A 180 -16.13 -12.35 19.68
N ALA A 181 -15.12 -11.63 19.19
CA ALA A 181 -14.50 -10.46 19.81
C ALA A 181 -15.14 -9.12 19.40
N ILE A 182 -16.43 -9.13 19.05
CA ILE A 182 -17.18 -7.96 18.53
C ILE A 182 -17.13 -6.76 19.49
N GLU A 183 -17.11 -7.02 20.80
CA GLU A 183 -17.06 -5.97 21.82
C GLU A 183 -15.79 -5.11 21.76
N GLU A 184 -14.66 -5.65 21.30
CA GLU A 184 -13.44 -4.87 21.12
C GLU A 184 -13.55 -3.96 19.88
N GLU A 185 -14.09 -4.48 18.78
CA GLU A 185 -14.35 -3.68 17.57
C GLU A 185 -15.39 -2.57 17.83
N ARG A 186 -16.40 -2.86 18.66
CA ARG A 186 -17.39 -1.87 19.12
C ARG A 186 -16.71 -0.74 19.89
N ARG A 187 -15.77 -1.07 20.79
CA ARG A 187 -14.94 -0.06 21.49
C ARG A 187 -14.11 0.75 20.50
N LEU A 188 -13.54 0.11 19.48
CA LEU A 188 -12.77 0.78 18.44
C LEU A 188 -13.64 1.75 17.61
N ALA A 189 -14.85 1.35 17.24
CA ALA A 189 -15.83 2.20 16.56
C ALA A 189 -16.22 3.40 17.43
N TYR A 190 -16.51 3.18 18.72
CA TYR A 190 -16.77 4.25 19.68
C TYR A 190 -15.61 5.24 19.80
N VAL A 191 -14.36 4.75 19.84
CA VAL A 191 -13.18 5.63 19.82
C VAL A 191 -13.19 6.50 18.57
N GLY A 192 -13.42 5.92 17.39
CA GLY A 192 -13.52 6.65 16.12
C GLY A 192 -14.57 7.75 16.14
N ILE A 193 -15.80 7.41 16.56
CA ILE A 193 -16.94 8.32 16.63
C ILE A 193 -16.62 9.51 17.55
N THR A 194 -16.04 9.23 18.73
CA THR A 194 -15.69 10.26 19.72
C THR A 194 -14.46 11.09 19.37
N ARG A 195 -13.81 10.88 18.22
CA ARG A 195 -12.73 11.78 17.76
C ARG A 195 -13.30 13.07 17.15
N ALA A 196 -14.57 13.09 16.76
CA ALA A 196 -15.22 14.21 16.11
C ALA A 196 -15.71 15.25 17.13
N GLN A 197 -15.30 16.51 16.97
CA GLN A 197 -15.78 17.61 17.83
C GLN A 197 -17.01 18.33 17.27
N LYS A 198 -17.12 18.44 15.93
CA LYS A 198 -18.24 19.14 15.28
C LYS A 198 -19.04 18.24 14.36
N THR A 199 -18.41 17.59 13.39
CA THR A 199 -19.11 16.73 12.44
C THR A 199 -18.43 15.39 12.27
N LEU A 200 -19.25 14.33 12.23
CA LEU A 200 -18.84 12.99 11.89
C LEU A 200 -19.54 12.59 10.60
N THR A 201 -18.79 12.04 9.64
CA THR A 201 -19.35 11.44 8.43
C THR A 201 -18.92 9.99 8.37
N LEU A 202 -19.89 9.09 8.30
CA LEU A 202 -19.68 7.66 8.11
C LEU A 202 -19.93 7.32 6.64
N SER A 203 -19.04 6.55 6.02
CA SER A 203 -19.24 6.10 4.64
C SER A 203 -18.94 4.61 4.48
N TYR A 204 -19.71 3.97 3.61
CA TYR A 204 -19.56 2.58 3.22
C TYR A 204 -19.82 2.46 1.71
N CYS A 205 -19.29 1.41 1.10
CA CYS A 205 -19.48 1.09 -0.31
C CYS A 205 -20.48 -0.06 -0.48
N SER A 206 -21.18 -0.12 -1.61
CA SER A 206 -21.95 -1.32 -1.99
C SER A 206 -21.06 -2.41 -2.60
N HIS A 207 -19.99 -1.99 -3.28
CA HIS A 207 -18.98 -2.87 -3.85
C HIS A 207 -17.59 -2.27 -3.64
N ARG A 208 -16.61 -3.12 -3.36
CA ARG A 208 -15.22 -2.75 -3.15
C ARG A 208 -14.31 -3.63 -3.99
N SER A 209 -13.38 -3.01 -4.72
CA SER A 209 -12.28 -3.77 -5.33
C SER A 209 -11.27 -4.10 -4.24
N ARG A 210 -11.12 -5.39 -3.93
CA ARG A 210 -10.17 -5.90 -2.96
C ARG A 210 -9.41 -7.05 -3.62
N TYR A 211 -8.09 -6.87 -3.76
CA TYR A 211 -7.20 -7.91 -4.30
C TYR A 211 -7.53 -8.33 -5.74
N GLY A 212 -7.97 -7.35 -6.55
CA GLY A 212 -8.36 -7.58 -7.94
C GLY A 212 -9.78 -8.10 -8.13
N GLU A 213 -10.44 -8.54 -7.06
CA GLU A 213 -11.83 -9.00 -7.10
C GLU A 213 -12.79 -7.89 -6.66
N LEU A 214 -13.97 -7.85 -7.28
CA LEU A 214 -15.06 -6.98 -6.85
C LEU A 214 -15.91 -7.72 -5.82
N ILE A 215 -15.92 -7.24 -4.58
CA ILE A 215 -16.62 -7.85 -3.46
C ILE A 215 -17.85 -7.00 -3.13
N SER A 216 -19.00 -7.63 -2.93
CA SER A 216 -20.20 -6.98 -2.38
C SER A 216 -19.96 -6.64 -0.91
N CYS A 217 -20.31 -5.43 -0.51
CA CYS A 217 -20.08 -4.92 0.83
C CYS A 217 -21.43 -4.62 1.51
N GLU A 218 -21.56 -5.04 2.76
CA GLU A 218 -22.70 -4.71 3.60
C GLU A 218 -22.33 -3.56 4.55
N PRO A 219 -23.28 -2.65 4.88
CA PRO A 219 -23.06 -1.65 5.91
C PRO A 219 -22.73 -2.32 7.26
N SER A 220 -21.87 -1.69 8.06
CA SER A 220 -21.57 -2.17 9.40
C SER A 220 -22.82 -2.27 10.27
N ARG A 221 -22.96 -3.38 11.02
CA ARG A 221 -23.99 -3.54 12.07
C ARG A 221 -23.97 -2.43 13.11
N PHE A 222 -22.84 -1.77 13.32
CA PHE A 222 -22.74 -0.67 14.28
C PHE A 222 -23.54 0.57 13.84
N LEU A 223 -23.96 0.66 12.57
CA LEU A 223 -24.87 1.72 12.12
C LEU A 223 -26.27 1.56 12.73
N ASP A 224 -26.76 0.33 12.85
CA ASP A 224 -28.09 0.02 13.41
C ASP A 224 -28.17 0.28 14.93
N GLU A 225 -27.03 0.50 15.57
CA GLU A 225 -26.91 0.76 16.99
C GLU A 225 -26.86 2.26 17.31
N LEU A 226 -26.70 3.10 16.28
CA LEU A 226 -26.75 4.55 16.43
C LEU A 226 -28.19 5.04 16.49
N PRO A 227 -28.49 6.12 17.23
CA PRO A 227 -29.83 6.70 17.25
C PRO A 227 -30.25 7.16 15.85
N GLU A 228 -31.37 6.64 15.34
CA GLU A 228 -31.87 6.99 13.99
C GLU A 228 -32.09 8.50 13.81
N GLU A 229 -32.47 9.19 14.90
CA GLU A 229 -32.72 10.64 14.92
C GLU A 229 -31.46 11.48 14.70
N ASP A 230 -30.27 10.92 14.98
CA ASP A 230 -28.98 11.56 14.77
C ASP A 230 -28.36 11.22 13.41
N LEU A 231 -28.95 10.26 12.67
CA LEU A 231 -28.42 9.79 11.38
C LEU A 231 -29.05 10.53 10.19
N GLU A 232 -28.20 11.28 9.48
CA GLU A 232 -28.57 11.88 8.19
C GLU A 232 -28.08 11.04 7.01
N TRP A 233 -28.99 10.29 6.38
CA TRP A 233 -28.68 9.53 5.17
C TRP A 233 -28.59 10.41 3.92
N ALA A 234 -27.46 10.36 3.21
CA ALA A 234 -27.22 11.15 2.01
C ALA A 234 -28.25 10.92 0.88
N ASN A 235 -28.84 9.72 0.81
CA ASN A 235 -29.79 9.32 -0.23
C ASN A 235 -31.25 9.27 0.26
N ALA A 236 -31.56 9.70 1.50
CA ALA A 236 -32.94 9.72 1.96
C ALA A 236 -33.75 10.81 1.25
N PRO A 237 -35.01 10.54 0.85
CA PRO A 237 -35.89 11.57 0.31
C PRO A 237 -36.13 12.64 1.38
N GLN A 238 -35.48 13.79 1.24
CA GLN A 238 -35.59 14.88 2.21
C GLN A 238 -36.90 15.66 2.00
N LYS A 239 -37.53 16.04 3.11
CA LYS A 239 -38.62 17.03 3.10
C LYS A 239 -38.05 18.40 2.65
N PRO A 240 -38.77 19.19 1.82
CA PRO A 240 -38.26 20.46 1.27
C PRO A 240 -37.79 21.49 2.30
N GLU A 241 -38.35 21.43 3.51
CA GLU A 241 -38.00 22.33 4.63
C GLU A 241 -36.61 22.03 5.19
N VAL A 242 -36.27 20.74 5.38
CA VAL A 242 -34.96 20.29 5.85
C VAL A 242 -33.86 20.66 4.84
N GLN A 243 -34.16 20.56 3.55
CA GLN A 243 -33.23 20.93 2.48
C GLN A 243 -32.92 22.43 2.45
N LYS A 244 -33.91 23.29 2.77
CA LYS A 244 -33.73 24.74 2.90
C LYS A 244 -32.91 25.13 4.13
N GLU A 245 -33.13 24.47 5.27
CA GLU A 245 -32.34 24.73 6.48
C GLU A 245 -30.90 24.26 6.32
N ARG A 246 -30.68 23.07 5.74
CA ARG A 246 -29.36 22.55 5.42
C ARG A 246 -28.62 23.43 4.42
N GLY A 247 -29.34 23.94 3.39
CA GLY A 247 -28.79 24.92 2.46
C GLY A 247 -28.33 26.20 3.16
N LYS A 248 -29.11 26.73 4.10
CA LYS A 248 -28.72 27.91 4.91
C LYS A 248 -27.54 27.63 5.84
N ALA A 249 -27.53 26.48 6.52
CA ALA A 249 -26.44 26.08 7.41
C ALA A 249 -25.12 25.90 6.64
N HIS A 250 -25.18 25.26 5.47
CA HIS A 250 -24.02 25.09 4.60
C HIS A 250 -23.50 26.42 4.05
N LEU A 251 -24.39 27.34 3.66
CA LEU A 251 -24.02 28.70 3.24
C LEU A 251 -23.40 29.51 4.38
N ALA A 252 -23.86 29.32 5.61
CA ALA A 252 -23.29 29.95 6.80
C ALA A 252 -21.89 29.40 7.12
N GLN A 253 -21.69 28.08 6.98
CA GLN A 253 -20.36 27.45 7.11
C GLN A 253 -19.39 27.97 6.04
N LEU A 254 -19.80 28.02 4.78
CA LEU A 254 -18.97 28.57 3.69
C LEU A 254 -18.60 30.04 3.94
N LYS A 255 -19.54 30.85 4.45
CA LYS A 255 -19.24 32.24 4.84
C LYS A 255 -18.22 32.33 5.96
N ASN A 256 -18.32 31.48 6.98
CA ASN A 256 -17.35 31.45 8.08
C ASN A 256 -15.97 30.93 7.67
N MET A 257 -15.86 30.16 6.59
CA MET A 257 -14.57 29.71 6.05
C MET A 257 -13.90 30.77 5.16
N LEU A 258 -14.65 31.76 4.67
CA LEU A 258 -14.17 32.82 3.77
C LEU A 258 -13.91 34.16 4.48
N SER A 259 -14.12 34.22 5.79
CA SER A 259 -13.94 35.41 6.65
C SER A 259 -12.86 35.16 7.69
#